data_AF-A0A3B8LX96-F1
#
_entry.id   AF-A0A3B8LX96-F1
#
_cell.length_a   1.000
_cell.length_b   1.000
_cell.length_c   1.000
_cell.angle_alpha   90.00
_cell.angle_beta   90.00
_cell.angle_gamma   90.00
#
_symmetry.space_group_name_H-M   'P 1'
#
loop_
_entity.id
_entity.type
_entity.pdbx_description
1 polymer ?
#
loop_
_entity_poly.entity_id
_entity_poly.type
_entity_poly.pdbx_seq_one_letter_code
_entity_poly.pdbx_strand_id
1 'polypeptide(L)'
;MLTTLRAVRSWGPVAVLAVVWSPLLSAAEPNGPVDFAREILPVLSDKCFVCHGPAGEAREALRLDSFAAATESHEGRQAIDPKV
;
A
#
# COMPACT_ATOMS: atom_id res chain seq x y z
N MET A 1 16.66 66.27 -2.80
CA MET A 1 15.28 65.74 -2.89
C MET A 1 15.31 64.57 -3.87
N LEU A 2 15.89 63.41 -3.53
CA LEU A 2 15.26 62.26 -2.87
C LEU A 2 13.83 61.93 -3.35
N THR A 3 13.73 61.08 -4.36
CA THR A 3 12.70 60.03 -4.54
C THR A 3 13.14 59.17 -5.73
N THR A 4 14.05 58.21 -5.58
CA THR A 4 13.73 56.80 -5.26
C THR A 4 12.32 56.39 -5.67
N LEU A 5 12.22 55.42 -6.57
CA LEU A 5 11.36 54.25 -6.45
C LEU A 5 11.80 53.25 -7.54
N ARG A 6 12.81 52.46 -7.18
CA ARG A 6 13.10 51.18 -7.82
C ARG A 6 11.80 50.38 -7.83
N ALA A 7 11.23 50.18 -9.02
CA ALA A 7 10.20 49.17 -9.26
C ALA A 7 10.84 47.77 -9.24
N VAL A 8 11.44 47.41 -8.10
CA VAL A 8 11.83 46.05 -7.74
C VAL A 8 11.02 45.65 -6.51
N ARG A 9 9.70 45.77 -6.62
CA ARG A 9 8.82 45.45 -5.50
C ARG A 9 7.55 44.78 -5.98
N SER A 10 7.63 43.45 -6.11
CA SER A 10 6.53 42.56 -5.70
C SER A 10 6.79 41.06 -5.89
N TRP A 11 8.02 40.58 -6.11
CA TRP A 11 8.33 39.13 -6.02
C TRP A 11 8.91 38.75 -4.65
N GLY A 12 8.30 39.27 -3.57
CA GLY A 12 8.83 39.16 -2.20
C GLY A 12 8.26 38.03 -1.34
N PRO A 13 6.95 37.74 -1.32
CA PRO A 13 6.43 36.76 -0.36
C PRO A 13 6.09 35.39 -0.98
N VAL A 14 5.95 35.26 -2.30
CA VAL A 14 5.48 34.00 -2.93
C VAL A 14 6.54 32.89 -2.89
N ALA A 15 7.83 33.25 -2.88
CA ALA A 15 8.91 32.26 -2.91
C ALA A 15 9.19 31.57 -1.56
N VAL A 16 8.75 32.13 -0.42
CA VAL A 16 9.09 31.57 0.91
C VAL A 16 8.09 30.49 1.35
N LEU A 17 6.86 30.49 0.84
CA LEU A 17 5.85 29.48 1.20
C LEU A 17 5.97 28.15 0.43
N ALA A 18 6.78 28.08 -0.62
CA ALA A 18 6.96 26.83 -1.39
C ALA A 18 7.87 25.80 -0.68
N VAL A 19 8.71 26.21 0.27
CA VAL A 19 9.65 25.32 0.97
C VAL A 19 8.99 24.56 2.13
N VAL A 20 7.91 25.10 2.70
CA VAL A 20 7.16 24.50 3.83
C VAL A 20 6.08 23.51 3.36
N TRP A 21 5.98 23.27 2.05
CA TRP A 21 5.18 22.20 1.46
C TRP A 21 6.02 21.25 0.60
N SER A 22 7.31 21.09 0.91
CA SER A 22 7.99 19.88 0.49
C SER A 22 7.55 18.76 1.42
N PRO A 23 6.72 17.80 0.97
CA PRO A 23 6.49 16.64 1.79
C PRO A 23 7.83 15.92 1.84
N LEU A 24 8.40 15.74 3.03
CA LEU A 24 9.39 14.69 3.29
C LEU A 24 8.69 13.31 3.21
N LEU A 25 7.85 13.09 2.19
CA LEU A 25 7.34 11.77 1.85
C LEU A 25 8.44 11.09 1.06
N SER A 26 9.41 10.51 1.79
CA SER A 26 9.91 9.22 1.35
C SER A 26 8.71 8.28 1.38
N ALA A 27 8.03 8.12 0.25
CA ALA A 27 7.28 6.91 0.01
C ALA A 27 8.30 5.78 0.16
N ALA A 28 8.18 5.01 1.24
CA ALA A 28 8.90 3.76 1.34
C ALA A 28 8.38 2.90 0.19
N GLU A 29 9.11 2.90 -0.93
CA GLU A 29 8.85 1.94 -1.98
C GLU A 29 8.98 0.54 -1.36
N PRO A 30 7.99 -0.35 -1.53
CA PRO A 30 8.11 -1.73 -1.12
C PRO A 30 9.15 -2.40 -2.05
N ASN A 31 10.43 -2.15 -1.76
CA ASN A 31 11.58 -2.65 -2.52
C ASN A 31 11.98 -4.07 -2.08
N GLY A 32 11.07 -4.82 -1.49
CA GLY A 32 11.29 -6.15 -0.97
C GLY A 32 10.26 -7.14 -1.51
N PRO A 33 10.55 -8.45 -1.45
CA PRO A 33 9.55 -9.46 -1.75
C PRO A 33 8.32 -9.27 -0.88
N VAL A 34 7.14 -9.47 -1.47
CA VAL A 34 5.85 -9.35 -0.77
C VAL A 34 5.82 -10.34 0.39
N ASP A 35 5.54 -9.83 1.58
CA ASP A 35 5.39 -10.63 2.79
C ASP A 35 3.94 -11.05 2.96
N PHE A 36 3.66 -12.33 2.73
CA PHE A 36 2.29 -12.87 2.82
C PHE A 36 1.62 -12.55 4.16
N ALA A 37 2.33 -12.68 5.28
CA ALA A 37 1.74 -12.51 6.60
C ALA A 37 1.44 -11.04 6.92
N ARG A 38 2.31 -10.12 6.49
CA ARG A 38 2.16 -8.69 6.76
C ARG A 38 1.25 -7.97 5.76
N GLU A 39 1.26 -8.40 4.51
CA GLU A 39 0.64 -7.63 3.41
C GLU A 39 -0.62 -8.30 2.86
N ILE A 40 -0.64 -9.63 2.77
CA ILE A 40 -1.75 -10.37 2.13
C ILE A 40 -2.76 -10.85 3.17
N LEU A 41 -2.30 -11.44 4.26
CA LEU A 41 -3.14 -12.04 5.30
C LEU A 41 -4.16 -11.07 5.90
N PRO A 42 -3.86 -9.77 6.16
CA PRO A 42 -4.85 -8.81 6.64
C PRO A 42 -6.00 -8.56 5.65
N VAL A 43 -5.72 -8.63 4.34
CA VAL A 43 -6.75 -8.45 3.31
C VAL A 43 -7.67 -9.68 3.26
N LEU A 44 -7.09 -10.88 3.31
CA LEU A 44 -7.84 -12.14 3.29
C LEU A 44 -8.66 -12.34 4.57
N SER A 45 -8.16 -11.89 5.72
CA SER A 45 -8.88 -11.99 6.98
C SER A 45 -10.12 -11.09 7.02
N ASP A 46 -10.03 -9.90 6.44
CA ASP A 46 -11.15 -8.95 6.36
C ASP A 46 -12.22 -9.39 5.36
N LYS A 47 -11.83 -9.98 4.23
CA LYS A 47 -12.76 -10.25 3.11
C LYS A 47 -13.17 -11.70 2.92
N CYS A 48 -12.34 -12.66 3.32
CA CYS A 48 -12.47 -14.04 2.85
C CYS A 48 -12.65 -15.04 3.98
N PHE A 49 -12.10 -14.80 5.17
CA PHE A 49 -12.09 -15.80 6.25
C PHE A 49 -13.47 -16.16 6.80
N VAL A 50 -14.47 -15.31 6.57
CA VAL A 50 -15.87 -15.61 6.91
C VAL A 50 -16.31 -16.95 6.32
N CYS A 51 -15.86 -17.27 5.10
CA CYS A 51 -16.19 -18.53 4.42
C CYS A 51 -14.97 -19.45 4.23
N HIS A 52 -13.79 -18.88 4.01
CA HIS A 52 -12.55 -19.60 3.64
C HIS A 52 -11.46 -19.55 4.73
N GLY A 53 -11.85 -19.23 5.96
CA GLY A 53 -10.96 -19.17 7.12
C GLY A 53 -10.95 -20.47 7.92
N PRO A 54 -10.27 -20.50 9.09
CA PRO A 54 -10.12 -21.71 9.90
C PRO A 54 -11.42 -22.23 10.51
N ALA A 55 -12.40 -21.35 10.69
CA ALA A 55 -13.74 -21.68 11.19
C ALA A 55 -14.77 -21.86 10.07
N GLY A 56 -14.35 -21.84 8.79
CA GLY A 56 -15.23 -21.97 7.64
C GLY A 56 -15.97 -23.31 7.63
N GLU A 57 -17.19 -23.30 7.11
CA GLU A 57 -18.21 -24.33 7.29
C GLU A 57 -17.91 -25.66 6.55
N ALA A 58 -16.85 -25.72 5.74
CA ALA A 58 -16.46 -26.91 5.00
C ALA A 58 -14.97 -27.22 5.19
N ARG A 59 -14.69 -28.42 5.73
CA ARG A 59 -13.32 -28.97 5.86
C ARG A 59 -12.69 -29.30 4.51
N GLU A 60 -13.47 -29.33 3.43
CA GLU A 60 -13.04 -29.45 2.02
C GLU A 60 -13.05 -28.13 1.23
N ALA A 61 -13.39 -26.99 1.85
CA ALA A 61 -13.34 -25.71 1.17
C ALA A 61 -11.90 -25.20 1.02
N LEU A 62 -11.68 -24.40 -0.03
CA LEU A 62 -10.47 -23.58 -0.19
C LEU A 62 -10.15 -22.84 1.11
N ARG A 63 -8.90 -22.96 1.57
CA ARG A 63 -8.40 -22.33 2.80
C ARG A 63 -7.42 -21.22 2.46
N LEU A 64 -7.66 -20.03 3.00
CA LEU A 64 -6.90 -18.81 2.67
C LEU A 64 -6.12 -18.23 3.86
N ASP A 65 -6.19 -18.88 5.01
CA ASP A 65 -5.60 -18.43 6.27
C ASP A 65 -4.13 -18.80 6.46
N SER A 66 -3.55 -19.52 5.50
CA SER A 66 -2.13 -19.82 5.49
C SER A 66 -1.59 -19.76 4.07
N PHE A 67 -0.30 -19.44 3.94
CA PHE A 67 0.38 -19.40 2.65
C PHE A 67 0.31 -20.75 1.93
N ALA A 68 0.56 -21.84 2.66
CA ALA A 68 0.54 -23.19 2.11
C ALA A 68 -0.82 -23.53 1.49
N ALA A 69 -1.92 -23.26 2.22
CA ALA A 69 -3.25 -23.53 1.71
C ALA A 69 -3.66 -22.57 0.57
N ALA A 70 -3.30 -21.29 0.66
CA ALA A 70 -3.67 -20.30 -0.36
C ALA A 70 -2.95 -20.51 -1.71
N THR A 71 -1.81 -21.19 -1.69
CA THR A 71 -1.02 -21.55 -2.89
C THR A 71 -1.24 -22.99 -3.34
N GLU A 72 -2.04 -23.77 -2.62
CA GLU A 72 -2.39 -25.13 -3.00
C GLU A 72 -3.24 -25.13 -4.29
N SER A 73 -3.03 -26.14 -5.13
CA SER A 73 -3.83 -26.32 -6.35
C SER A 73 -5.13 -27.03 -6.01
N HIS A 74 -6.24 -26.38 -6.33
CA HIS A 74 -7.58 -26.96 -6.29
C HIS A 74 -8.15 -26.98 -7.70
N GLU A 75 -8.51 -28.18 -8.19
CA GLU A 75 -9.12 -28.36 -9.52
C GLU A 75 -8.28 -27.74 -10.67
N GLY A 76 -6.95 -27.77 -10.53
CA GLY A 76 -6.01 -27.24 -11.52
C GLY A 76 -5.78 -25.74 -11.46
N ARG A 77 -6.27 -25.04 -10.42
CA ARG A 77 -6.07 -23.59 -10.22
C ARG A 77 -5.57 -23.31 -8.81
N GLN A 78 -4.75 -22.27 -8.67
CA GLN A 78 -4.30 -21.74 -7.38
C GLN A 78 -5.04 -20.44 -7.09
N ALA A 79 -5.36 -20.19 -5.82
CA ALA A 79 -5.94 -18.92 -5.42
C ALA A 79 -4.91 -17.79 -5.43
N ILE A 80 -3.66 -18.11 -5.06
CA ILE A 80 -2.52 -17.19 -5.10
C ILE A 80 -1.36 -17.90 -5.80
N ASP A 81 -0.82 -17.28 -6.84
CA ASP A 81 0.44 -17.70 -7.44
C ASP A 81 1.60 -16.98 -6.72
N PRO A 82 2.54 -17.69 -6.07
CA PRO A 82 3.66 -17.05 -5.39
C PRO A 82 4.79 -16.60 -6.33
N LYS A 83 4.66 -16.84 -7.64
CA LYS A 83 5.70 -16.56 -8.65
C LYS A 83 5.36 -15.40 -9.58
N VAL A 84 4.17 -14.79 -9.45
CA VAL A 84 3.77 -13.62 -10.25
C VAL A 84 4.37 -12.32 -9.73
#